data_AF-A0AAD2G558-F1
#
_entry.id   AF-A0AAD2G558-F1
#
_cell.length_a   1.000
_cell.length_b   1.000
_cell.length_c   1.000
_cell.angle_alpha   90.00
_cell.angle_beta   90.00
_cell.angle_gamma   90.00
#
_symmetry.space_group_name_H-M   'P 1'
#
loop_
_entity.id
_entity.type
_entity.pdbx_description
1 polymer ?
#
loop_
_entity_poly.entity_id
_entity_poly.type
_entity_poly.pdbx_seq_one_letter_code
_entity_poly.pdbx_strand_id
1 'polypeptide(L)'
;MLRRQHGKLIPNDCKGVRRNAFIILLFFTLIPTLCHSFSSNVLPTISPSSSLSSNTNNDEINPKLVIRRIKSKPKNVEHALHILESNGHHPIVVVEALKVCGNCQEHDLALKVFQQYPSEPARTMTIFVLGSSQAHYQKALDLLDDKDVTSPSYNAAIAACGRAKDWERALEIHDGQIPKDQRTTLTTNALMTILAQCRKGAQALQVLQDFDDEVDVNKDGDHQRRPSRVTYQTAIYAMVRSQMEKEAFEVLEDFVQKESSSPYKSQQLPTDAMFDMLTAAFHKRSNWEYIRKVEQLRHPERSIELSEVQNKYAFQHWDKLERVGIGKKSYFVLGQVSMPQSGSASQQPLNITIGVLPHRNPGKNGIQLEFHENHPSSSNETASAASPDRTKLGFLLMQNSATDNTSTMLGMFLTPASRGKGISKACMAVWLSFCLQANIRPKTGIINKPLLALALQHTFGFRPEKGSIDIELVSPSAVPESQREQAQASSSSSAPPLWIYANSRKTIESVFSAWDIQNQNISVLTEPPQRPLESRRIVSMRTAFETPDDLEELQKTIDKILPKASISSHLEGQDIRRVYLGKE
;
A
#
# COMPACT_ATOMS: atom_id res chain seq x y z
N MET A 1 -45.13 19.33 -14.42
CA MET A 1 -44.98 19.80 -15.81
C MET A 1 -43.51 19.75 -16.22
N LEU A 2 -43.20 18.79 -17.08
CA LEU A 2 -42.16 18.71 -18.12
C LEU A 2 -40.69 19.16 -17.87
N ARG A 3 -39.84 18.12 -17.79
CA ARG A 3 -38.47 17.91 -18.33
C ARG A 3 -37.94 18.92 -19.38
N ARG A 4 -36.63 19.22 -19.28
CA ARG A 4 -35.54 18.81 -20.23
C ARG A 4 -34.17 19.31 -19.70
N GLN A 5 -33.25 18.39 -19.38
CA GLN A 5 -32.15 17.89 -20.21
C GLN A 5 -31.04 18.91 -20.53
N HIS A 6 -29.86 18.70 -19.92
CA HIS A 6 -28.61 18.52 -20.68
C HIS A 6 -27.61 17.69 -19.86
N GLY A 7 -27.47 16.43 -20.25
CA GLY A 7 -26.33 15.59 -19.87
C GLY A 7 -25.15 15.91 -20.79
N LYS A 8 -24.00 16.22 -20.20
CA LYS A 8 -22.70 16.12 -20.88
C LYS A 8 -22.00 14.88 -20.34
N LEU A 9 -21.88 13.88 -21.21
CA LEU A 9 -21.02 12.71 -21.04
C LEU A 9 -19.57 13.17 -20.93
N ILE A 10 -18.93 12.87 -19.80
CA ILE A 10 -17.48 12.96 -19.63
C ILE A 10 -16.91 11.58 -20.01
N PRO A 11 -15.91 11.48 -20.91
CA PRO A 11 -15.31 10.21 -21.24
C PRO A 11 -14.49 9.69 -20.03
N ASN A 12 -14.88 8.52 -19.54
CA ASN A 12 -14.17 7.79 -18.50
C ASN A 12 -12.95 7.09 -19.09
N ASP A 13 -11.81 7.79 -19.14
CA ASP A 13 -10.51 7.15 -19.36
C ASP A 13 -9.85 6.89 -18.00
N CYS A 14 -10.13 5.70 -17.43
CA CYS A 14 -9.59 5.24 -16.15
C CYS A 14 -8.64 4.05 -16.33
N LYS A 15 -7.60 4.18 -17.17
CA LYS A 15 -6.43 3.28 -17.12
C LYS A 15 -5.47 3.77 -16.04
N GLY A 16 -5.68 3.35 -14.77
CA GLY A 16 -4.73 3.69 -13.72
C GLY A 16 -5.15 3.50 -12.27
N VAL A 17 -5.81 2.39 -11.91
CA VAL A 17 -6.11 2.08 -10.50
C VAL A 17 -5.67 0.65 -10.16
N ARG A 18 -4.36 0.41 -10.05
CA ARG A 18 -3.80 -0.86 -9.53
C ARG A 18 -3.19 -0.77 -8.12
N ARG A 19 -3.26 0.38 -7.44
CA ARG A 19 -2.55 0.60 -6.15
C ARG A 19 -3.40 0.57 -4.87
N ASN A 20 -4.71 0.41 -4.94
CA ASN A 20 -5.58 0.30 -3.74
C ASN A 20 -5.82 -1.16 -3.27
N ALA A 21 -5.19 -2.15 -3.90
CA ALA A 21 -5.37 -3.57 -3.56
C ALA A 21 -4.69 -3.99 -2.23
N PHE A 22 -3.83 -3.15 -1.64
CA PHE A 22 -2.98 -3.57 -0.51
C PHE A 22 -3.72 -3.65 0.84
N ILE A 23 -4.74 -2.80 1.07
CA ILE A 23 -5.60 -2.91 2.26
C ILE A 23 -6.63 -4.05 2.10
N ILE A 24 -7.00 -4.35 0.86
CA ILE A 24 -7.89 -5.47 0.51
C ILE A 24 -7.15 -6.81 0.72
N LEU A 25 -5.87 -6.93 0.34
CA LEU A 25 -5.14 -8.19 0.54
C LEU A 25 -4.98 -8.59 2.01
N LEU A 26 -4.84 -7.64 2.95
CA LEU A 26 -4.67 -7.92 4.37
C LEU A 26 -5.94 -8.46 5.06
N PHE A 27 -7.14 -8.10 4.56
CA PHE A 27 -8.40 -8.68 5.02
C PHE A 27 -8.72 -10.02 4.33
N PHE A 28 -8.33 -10.20 3.07
CA PHE A 28 -8.72 -11.36 2.27
C PHE A 28 -7.76 -12.56 2.37
N THR A 29 -6.55 -12.40 2.94
CA THR A 29 -5.68 -13.54 3.31
C THR A 29 -6.17 -14.32 4.54
N LEU A 30 -7.17 -13.82 5.27
CA LEU A 30 -7.78 -14.51 6.43
C LEU A 30 -8.93 -15.46 6.08
N ILE A 31 -9.47 -15.40 4.86
CA ILE A 31 -10.57 -16.28 4.42
C ILE A 31 -10.13 -17.75 4.24
N PRO A 32 -8.92 -18.09 3.74
CA PRO A 32 -8.48 -19.48 3.65
C PRO A 32 -8.29 -20.18 5.01
N THR A 33 -8.06 -19.43 6.09
CA THR A 33 -7.84 -19.99 7.44
C THR A 33 -9.12 -20.47 8.12
N LEU A 34 -10.31 -20.01 7.70
CA LEU A 34 -11.60 -20.40 8.29
C LEU A 34 -12.17 -21.72 7.75
N CYS A 35 -11.70 -22.21 6.58
CA CYS A 35 -12.09 -23.54 6.10
C CYS A 35 -11.38 -24.70 6.84
N HIS A 36 -10.38 -24.42 7.68
CA HIS A 36 -9.64 -25.47 8.39
C HIS A 36 -10.18 -25.82 9.78
N SER A 37 -11.11 -25.04 10.35
CA SER A 37 -11.58 -25.20 11.74
C SER A 37 -12.81 -26.11 11.93
N PHE A 38 -13.25 -26.86 10.92
CA PHE A 38 -14.44 -27.73 11.00
C PHE A 38 -14.16 -29.24 11.14
N SER A 39 -12.94 -29.66 11.51
CA SER A 39 -12.64 -31.08 11.74
C SER A 39 -11.93 -31.30 13.08
N SER A 40 -12.71 -31.36 14.16
CA SER A 40 -12.27 -32.01 15.39
C SER A 40 -13.48 -32.57 16.13
N ASN A 41 -13.77 -33.86 15.92
CA ASN A 41 -14.36 -34.73 16.93
C ASN A 41 -14.03 -36.20 16.64
N VAL A 42 -13.15 -36.73 17.51
CA VAL A 42 -13.01 -38.09 18.06
C VAL A 42 -13.46 -39.28 17.19
N LEU A 43 -12.49 -40.09 16.75
CA LEU A 43 -12.69 -41.50 16.40
C LEU A 43 -11.81 -42.40 17.30
N PRO A 44 -12.30 -43.58 17.73
CA PRO A 44 -11.60 -44.45 18.67
C PRO A 44 -10.53 -45.32 17.98
N THR A 45 -9.47 -45.58 18.72
CA THR A 45 -8.40 -46.53 18.38
C THR A 45 -8.92 -47.97 18.29
N ILE A 46 -8.77 -48.60 17.13
CA ILE A 46 -8.90 -50.06 16.93
C ILE A 46 -7.58 -50.58 16.37
N SER A 47 -7.06 -51.65 16.99
CA SER A 47 -5.83 -52.37 16.66
C SER A 47 -6.01 -53.36 15.49
N PRO A 48 -4.93 -53.76 14.79
CA PRO A 48 -5.05 -54.53 13.55
C PRO A 48 -5.02 -56.04 13.82
N SER A 49 -5.93 -56.77 13.17
CA SER A 49 -5.78 -58.21 12.93
C SER A 49 -5.90 -58.50 11.43
N SER A 50 -5.01 -59.37 11.00
CA SER A 50 -4.68 -59.76 9.63
C SER A 50 -5.70 -60.71 9.01
N SER A 51 -6.05 -60.49 7.74
CA SER A 51 -6.16 -61.58 6.75
C SER A 51 -6.14 -61.00 5.34
N LEU A 52 -5.25 -61.54 4.50
CA LEU A 52 -5.13 -61.21 3.09
C LEU A 52 -6.36 -61.74 2.33
N SER A 53 -7.10 -60.83 1.71
CA SER A 53 -7.87 -61.10 0.50
C SER A 53 -7.68 -59.94 -0.46
N SER A 54 -7.54 -60.25 -1.74
CA SER A 54 -7.27 -59.33 -2.84
C SER A 54 -8.43 -58.36 -3.06
N ASN A 55 -8.44 -57.27 -2.29
CA ASN A 55 -9.22 -56.08 -2.58
C ASN A 55 -8.38 -55.14 -3.44
N THR A 56 -8.95 -54.70 -4.56
CA THR A 56 -8.45 -53.57 -5.34
C THR A 56 -8.26 -52.38 -4.41
N ASN A 57 -7.00 -52.03 -4.13
CA ASN A 57 -6.63 -50.88 -3.32
C ASN A 57 -7.30 -49.62 -3.91
N ASN A 58 -8.37 -49.16 -3.27
CA ASN A 58 -8.77 -47.76 -3.33
C ASN A 58 -7.67 -46.98 -2.60
N ASP A 59 -6.58 -46.70 -3.30
CA ASP A 59 -5.58 -45.74 -2.85
C ASP A 59 -6.31 -44.40 -2.69
N GLU A 60 -6.63 -44.07 -1.44
CA GLU A 60 -7.33 -42.84 -1.09
C GLU A 60 -6.52 -41.65 -1.62
N ILE A 61 -7.09 -40.98 -2.63
CA ILE A 61 -6.40 -39.90 -3.33
C ILE A 61 -6.05 -38.81 -2.31
N ASN A 62 -4.75 -38.60 -2.06
CA ASN A 62 -4.30 -37.58 -1.13
C ASN A 62 -4.49 -36.18 -1.75
N PRO A 63 -5.47 -35.37 -1.31
CA PRO A 63 -5.81 -34.11 -1.96
C PRO A 63 -4.65 -33.10 -1.88
N LYS A 64 -3.75 -33.21 -0.89
CA LYS A 64 -2.60 -32.31 -0.75
C LYS A 64 -1.59 -32.48 -1.89
N LEU A 65 -1.37 -33.72 -2.35
CA LEU A 65 -0.47 -33.99 -3.48
C LEU A 65 -1.06 -33.46 -4.79
N VAL A 66 -2.37 -33.63 -4.97
CA VAL A 66 -3.11 -33.11 -6.13
C VAL A 66 -3.04 -31.58 -6.18
N ILE A 67 -3.31 -30.90 -5.05
CA ILE A 67 -3.18 -29.44 -4.94
C ILE A 67 -1.76 -28.97 -5.27
N ARG A 68 -0.72 -29.66 -4.79
CA ARG A 68 0.67 -29.30 -5.09
C ARG A 68 0.97 -29.41 -6.59
N ARG A 69 0.40 -30.40 -7.29
CA ARG A 69 0.52 -30.54 -8.74
C ARG A 69 -0.21 -29.43 -9.50
N ILE A 70 -1.40 -29.01 -9.06
CA ILE A 70 -2.09 -27.85 -9.65
C ILE A 70 -1.26 -26.57 -9.45
N LYS A 71 -0.75 -26.34 -8.23
CA LYS A 71 0.07 -25.18 -7.88
C LYS A 71 1.42 -25.11 -8.58
N SER A 72 1.92 -26.22 -9.12
CA SER A 72 3.19 -26.25 -9.86
C SER A 72 3.13 -25.45 -11.17
N LYS A 73 1.93 -25.26 -11.74
CA LYS A 73 1.70 -24.48 -12.95
C LYS A 73 0.50 -23.53 -12.77
N PRO A 74 0.63 -22.45 -11.98
CA PRO A 74 -0.50 -21.61 -11.56
C PRO A 74 -1.17 -20.79 -12.68
N LYS A 75 -0.63 -20.85 -13.91
CA LYS A 75 -1.11 -20.15 -15.11
C LYS A 75 -1.50 -21.09 -16.25
N ASN A 76 -1.68 -22.39 -15.97
CA ASN A 76 -2.05 -23.37 -16.98
C ASN A 76 -3.38 -24.02 -16.56
N VAL A 77 -4.49 -23.54 -17.16
CA VAL A 77 -5.84 -24.01 -16.83
C VAL A 77 -6.05 -25.44 -17.31
N GLU A 78 -5.60 -25.79 -18.52
CA GLU A 78 -5.70 -27.14 -19.07
C GLU A 78 -5.05 -28.18 -18.15
N HIS A 79 -3.86 -27.87 -17.62
CA HIS A 79 -3.16 -28.71 -16.65
C HIS A 79 -3.97 -28.88 -15.36
N ALA A 80 -4.60 -27.82 -14.86
CA ALA A 80 -5.44 -27.90 -13.67
C ALA A 80 -6.70 -28.74 -13.91
N LEU A 81 -7.35 -28.60 -15.07
CA LEU A 81 -8.53 -29.37 -15.45
C LEU A 81 -8.23 -30.84 -15.67
N HIS A 82 -7.15 -31.15 -16.39
CA HIS A 82 -6.71 -32.54 -16.58
C HIS A 82 -6.45 -33.23 -15.23
N ILE A 83 -5.80 -32.52 -14.29
CA ILE A 83 -5.61 -33.03 -12.93
C ILE A 83 -6.94 -33.25 -12.22
N LEU A 84 -7.89 -32.31 -12.35
CA LEU A 84 -9.22 -32.41 -11.73
C LEU A 84 -10.01 -33.62 -12.27
N GLU A 85 -10.00 -33.84 -13.59
CA GLU A 85 -10.65 -34.98 -14.24
C GLU A 85 -10.02 -36.32 -13.82
N SER A 86 -8.69 -36.34 -13.64
CA SER A 86 -7.95 -37.57 -13.33
C SER A 86 -7.94 -37.96 -11.84
N ASN A 87 -8.15 -37.02 -10.91
CA ASN A 87 -7.92 -37.24 -9.47
C ASN A 87 -9.19 -37.06 -8.61
N GLY A 88 -10.38 -37.11 -9.24
CA GLY A 88 -11.66 -37.10 -8.54
C GLY A 88 -12.14 -35.71 -8.09
N HIS A 89 -13.40 -35.67 -7.66
CA HIS A 89 -14.20 -34.45 -7.50
C HIS A 89 -14.16 -33.86 -6.07
N HIS A 90 -13.02 -34.00 -5.39
CA HIS A 90 -12.90 -33.52 -4.02
C HIS A 90 -13.04 -31.98 -3.97
N PRO A 91 -13.91 -31.39 -3.12
CA PRO A 91 -14.22 -29.95 -3.15
C PRO A 91 -13.00 -29.02 -3.09
N ILE A 92 -12.00 -29.37 -2.28
CA ILE A 92 -10.75 -28.58 -2.16
C ILE A 92 -9.96 -28.55 -3.48
N VAL A 93 -9.97 -29.65 -4.25
CA VAL A 93 -9.28 -29.73 -5.54
C VAL A 93 -10.03 -28.89 -6.58
N VAL A 94 -11.37 -28.94 -6.58
CA VAL A 94 -12.23 -28.09 -7.44
C VAL A 94 -11.96 -26.61 -7.16
N VAL A 95 -11.93 -26.19 -5.89
CA VAL A 95 -11.63 -24.80 -5.50
C VAL A 95 -10.25 -24.36 -5.99
N GLU A 96 -9.24 -25.23 -5.94
CA GLU A 96 -7.90 -24.89 -6.44
C GLU A 96 -7.87 -24.76 -7.97
N ALA A 97 -8.59 -25.62 -8.70
CA ALA A 97 -8.74 -25.48 -10.16
C ALA A 97 -9.46 -24.17 -10.54
N LEU A 98 -10.51 -23.80 -9.79
CA LEU A 98 -11.22 -22.52 -9.98
C LEU A 98 -10.29 -21.31 -9.73
N LYS A 99 -9.37 -21.38 -8.76
CA LYS A 99 -8.34 -20.33 -8.58
C LYS A 99 -7.44 -20.20 -9.80
N VAL A 100 -7.03 -21.30 -10.41
CA VAL A 100 -6.22 -21.28 -11.64
C VAL A 100 -7.01 -20.64 -12.78
N CYS A 101 -8.30 -20.96 -12.93
CA CYS A 101 -9.19 -20.30 -13.90
C CYS A 101 -9.23 -18.79 -13.68
N GLY A 102 -9.39 -18.34 -12.42
CA GLY A 102 -9.38 -16.91 -12.07
C GLY A 102 -8.05 -16.21 -12.38
N ASN A 103 -6.93 -16.86 -12.11
CA ASN A 103 -5.60 -16.31 -12.43
C ASN A 103 -5.35 -16.19 -13.94
N CYS A 104 -5.98 -17.05 -14.74
CA CYS A 104 -5.89 -17.03 -16.20
C CYS A 104 -7.00 -16.23 -16.87
N GLN A 105 -7.96 -15.68 -16.10
CA GLN A 105 -9.13 -14.94 -16.61
C GLN A 105 -10.08 -15.79 -17.47
N GLU A 106 -10.12 -17.10 -17.24
CA GLU A 106 -11.00 -18.05 -17.95
C GLU A 106 -12.35 -18.18 -17.22
N HIS A 107 -13.18 -17.12 -17.27
CA HIS A 107 -14.44 -17.01 -16.51
C HIS A 107 -15.49 -18.05 -16.92
N ASP A 108 -15.68 -18.29 -18.21
CA ASP A 108 -16.68 -19.25 -18.70
C ASP A 108 -16.30 -20.69 -18.34
N LEU A 109 -15.00 -20.99 -18.31
CA LEU A 109 -14.51 -22.30 -17.89
C LEU A 109 -14.69 -22.51 -16.39
N ALA A 110 -14.46 -21.47 -15.58
CA ALA A 110 -14.77 -21.53 -14.16
C ALA A 110 -16.25 -21.85 -13.91
N LEU A 111 -17.16 -21.23 -14.68
CA LEU A 111 -18.59 -21.52 -14.59
C LEU A 111 -18.92 -22.96 -15.00
N LYS A 112 -18.31 -23.48 -16.08
CA LYS A 112 -18.45 -24.90 -16.48
C LYS A 112 -17.97 -25.87 -15.39
N VAL A 113 -16.82 -25.59 -14.78
CA VAL A 113 -16.28 -26.39 -13.67
C VAL A 113 -17.24 -26.40 -12.48
N PHE A 114 -17.83 -25.25 -12.13
CA PHE A 114 -18.84 -25.18 -11.07
C PHE A 114 -20.12 -25.96 -11.41
N GLN A 115 -20.64 -25.81 -12.63
CA GLN A 115 -21.83 -26.53 -13.08
C GLN A 115 -21.63 -28.06 -13.04
N GLN A 116 -20.41 -28.52 -13.33
CA GLN A 116 -20.06 -29.94 -13.27
C GLN A 116 -19.89 -30.45 -11.84
N TYR A 117 -19.37 -29.60 -10.94
CA TYR A 117 -19.05 -29.97 -9.55
C TYR A 117 -19.65 -28.97 -8.54
N PRO A 118 -21.00 -28.88 -8.45
CA PRO A 118 -21.65 -27.92 -7.59
C PRO A 118 -21.40 -28.26 -6.12
N SER A 119 -20.76 -27.33 -5.41
CA SER A 119 -20.60 -27.36 -3.95
C SER A 119 -20.54 -25.94 -3.44
N GLU A 120 -20.87 -25.69 -2.17
CA GLU A 120 -20.79 -24.34 -1.60
C GLU A 120 -19.39 -23.71 -1.75
N PRO A 121 -18.27 -24.40 -1.45
CA PRO A 121 -16.95 -23.80 -1.62
C PRO A 121 -16.64 -23.47 -3.09
N ALA A 122 -17.10 -24.32 -4.02
CA ALA A 122 -16.98 -24.06 -5.45
C ALA A 122 -17.84 -22.88 -5.89
N ARG A 123 -19.06 -22.71 -5.34
CA ARG A 123 -19.94 -21.57 -5.61
C ARG A 123 -19.27 -20.27 -5.18
N THR A 124 -18.85 -20.18 -3.91
CA THR A 124 -18.16 -19.01 -3.35
C THR A 124 -16.92 -18.65 -4.16
N MET A 125 -16.10 -19.65 -4.54
CA MET A 125 -14.91 -19.43 -5.37
C MET A 125 -15.28 -18.96 -6.79
N THR A 126 -16.34 -19.51 -7.39
CA THR A 126 -16.80 -19.14 -8.74
C THR A 126 -17.35 -17.72 -8.77
N ILE A 127 -18.18 -17.32 -7.78
CA ILE A 127 -18.61 -15.93 -7.61
C ILE A 127 -17.40 -15.00 -7.51
N PHE A 128 -16.39 -15.39 -6.74
CA PHE A 128 -15.16 -14.62 -6.63
C PHE A 128 -14.43 -14.46 -7.98
N VAL A 129 -14.31 -15.54 -8.76
CA VAL A 129 -13.66 -15.53 -10.09
C VAL A 129 -14.45 -14.66 -11.07
N LEU A 130 -15.75 -14.89 -11.21
CA LEU A 130 -16.63 -14.14 -12.12
C LEU A 130 -16.67 -12.65 -11.77
N GLY A 131 -16.76 -12.33 -10.48
CA GLY A 131 -16.78 -10.96 -9.98
C GLY A 131 -15.47 -10.18 -10.18
N SER A 132 -14.39 -10.80 -10.65
CA SER A 132 -13.16 -10.10 -11.05
C SER A 132 -13.30 -9.36 -12.38
N SER A 133 -14.31 -9.71 -13.19
CA SER A 133 -14.61 -9.10 -14.49
C SER A 133 -15.94 -8.36 -14.45
N GLN A 134 -15.96 -7.12 -14.94
CA GLN A 134 -17.21 -6.37 -15.11
C GLN A 134 -18.15 -7.01 -16.13
N ALA A 135 -17.66 -7.82 -17.06
CA ALA A 135 -18.52 -8.50 -18.05
C ALA A 135 -19.29 -9.69 -17.44
N HIS A 136 -18.79 -10.25 -16.34
CA HIS A 136 -19.29 -11.51 -15.78
C HIS A 136 -19.89 -11.37 -14.37
N TYR A 137 -19.91 -10.16 -13.79
CA TYR A 137 -20.43 -9.98 -12.44
C TYR A 137 -21.90 -10.35 -12.31
N GLN A 138 -22.73 -10.12 -13.34
CA GLN A 138 -24.14 -10.54 -13.31
C GLN A 138 -24.27 -12.06 -13.21
N LYS A 139 -23.52 -12.83 -14.00
CA LYS A 139 -23.45 -14.30 -13.88
C LYS A 139 -23.03 -14.74 -12.47
N ALA A 140 -22.21 -13.94 -11.78
CA ALA A 140 -21.82 -14.21 -10.40
C ALA A 140 -23.00 -14.04 -9.43
N LEU A 141 -23.89 -13.09 -9.69
CA LEU A 141 -25.08 -12.84 -8.86
C LEU A 141 -26.17 -13.87 -9.12
N ASP A 142 -26.31 -14.35 -10.36
CA ASP A 142 -27.26 -15.41 -10.71
C ASP A 142 -26.98 -16.71 -9.93
N LEU A 143 -25.74 -16.92 -9.45
CA LEU A 143 -25.38 -18.04 -8.58
C LEU A 143 -25.98 -17.94 -7.16
N LEU A 144 -26.56 -16.79 -6.79
CA LEU A 144 -27.27 -16.61 -5.50
C LEU A 144 -28.73 -17.05 -5.56
N ASP A 145 -29.29 -17.35 -6.74
CA ASP A 145 -30.69 -17.77 -6.88
C ASP A 145 -30.92 -19.23 -6.41
N ASP A 146 -29.86 -19.93 -6.02
CA ASP A 146 -29.90 -21.28 -5.48
C ASP A 146 -30.41 -21.30 -4.03
N LYS A 147 -31.07 -22.39 -3.60
CA LYS A 147 -31.72 -22.48 -2.29
C LYS A 147 -30.73 -22.66 -1.13
N ASP A 148 -29.53 -23.16 -1.43
CA ASP A 148 -28.52 -23.53 -0.42
C ASP A 148 -27.40 -22.49 -0.30
N VAL A 149 -27.72 -21.20 -0.47
CA VAL A 149 -26.73 -20.11 -0.40
C VAL A 149 -26.41 -19.77 1.04
N THR A 150 -25.12 -19.65 1.33
CA THR A 150 -24.59 -19.42 2.68
C THR A 150 -23.92 -18.04 2.79
N SER A 151 -23.61 -17.62 4.02
CA SER A 151 -22.94 -16.34 4.29
C SER A 151 -21.63 -16.13 3.48
N PRO A 152 -20.72 -17.12 3.29
CA PRO A 152 -19.57 -16.99 2.40
C PRO A 152 -19.91 -16.63 0.94
N SER A 153 -20.96 -17.22 0.37
CA SER A 153 -21.41 -16.94 -1.00
C SER A 153 -21.92 -15.49 -1.13
N TYR A 154 -22.71 -15.02 -0.16
CA TYR A 154 -23.14 -13.62 -0.10
C TYR A 154 -21.98 -12.65 0.06
N ASN A 155 -20.99 -12.97 0.92
CA ASN A 155 -19.77 -12.18 1.07
C ASN A 155 -18.99 -12.05 -0.24
N ALA A 156 -18.86 -13.14 -0.99
CA ALA A 156 -18.20 -13.15 -2.29
C ALA A 156 -18.97 -12.30 -3.33
N ALA A 157 -20.31 -12.36 -3.32
CA ALA A 157 -21.15 -11.61 -4.23
C ALA A 157 -21.14 -10.10 -3.92
N ILE A 158 -21.25 -9.73 -2.64
CA ILE A 158 -21.04 -8.36 -2.18
C ILE A 158 -19.66 -7.88 -2.66
N ALA A 159 -18.58 -8.62 -2.41
CA ALA A 159 -17.24 -8.26 -2.89
C ALA A 159 -17.15 -8.13 -4.42
N ALA A 160 -17.88 -8.95 -5.19
CA ALA A 160 -18.00 -8.83 -6.64
C ALA A 160 -18.65 -7.50 -7.06
N CYS A 161 -19.76 -7.11 -6.43
CA CYS A 161 -20.40 -5.80 -6.61
C CYS A 161 -19.42 -4.65 -6.32
N GLY A 162 -18.58 -4.79 -5.29
CA GLY A 162 -17.51 -3.85 -4.97
C GLY A 162 -16.52 -3.62 -6.11
N ARG A 163 -16.08 -4.70 -6.77
CA ARG A 163 -15.18 -4.62 -7.93
C ARG A 163 -15.86 -4.00 -9.15
N ALA A 164 -17.16 -4.25 -9.32
CA ALA A 164 -17.98 -3.61 -10.34
C ALA A 164 -18.32 -2.13 -10.01
N LYS A 165 -18.15 -1.70 -8.76
CA LYS A 165 -18.59 -0.41 -8.19
C LYS A 165 -20.12 -0.23 -8.16
N ASP A 166 -20.85 -1.33 -8.09
CA ASP A 166 -22.32 -1.37 -8.02
C ASP A 166 -22.74 -1.49 -6.54
N TRP A 167 -22.76 -0.35 -5.84
CA TRP A 167 -23.03 -0.33 -4.39
C TRP A 167 -24.52 -0.50 -4.10
N GLU A 168 -25.40 -0.08 -5.03
CA GLU A 168 -26.84 -0.27 -4.94
C GLU A 168 -27.17 -1.77 -4.90
N ARG A 169 -26.60 -2.56 -5.82
CA ARG A 169 -26.83 -4.01 -5.83
C ARG A 169 -26.23 -4.70 -4.62
N ALA A 170 -25.09 -4.22 -4.10
CA ALA A 170 -24.51 -4.74 -2.86
C ALA A 170 -25.45 -4.53 -1.65
N LEU A 171 -26.10 -3.36 -1.55
CA LEU A 171 -27.12 -3.09 -0.54
C LEU A 171 -28.35 -3.96 -0.74
N GLU A 172 -28.84 -4.10 -1.97
CA GLU A 172 -30.01 -4.96 -2.25
C GLU A 172 -29.76 -6.42 -1.85
N ILE A 173 -28.57 -6.96 -2.12
CA ILE A 173 -28.19 -8.30 -1.67
C ILE A 173 -28.22 -8.35 -0.14
N HIS A 174 -27.54 -7.42 0.53
CA HIS A 174 -27.45 -7.38 1.99
C HIS A 174 -28.81 -7.26 2.67
N ASP A 175 -29.62 -6.30 2.24
CA ASP A 175 -30.88 -5.92 2.89
C ASP A 175 -32.07 -6.75 2.42
N GLY A 176 -32.06 -7.21 1.18
CA GLY A 176 -33.18 -7.89 0.53
C GLY A 176 -33.00 -9.40 0.35
N GLN A 177 -31.76 -9.89 0.18
CA GLN A 177 -31.51 -11.32 -0.13
C GLN A 177 -30.95 -12.10 1.06
N ILE A 178 -30.05 -11.50 1.87
CA ILE A 178 -29.48 -12.21 3.02
C ILE A 178 -30.54 -12.34 4.13
N PRO A 179 -30.90 -13.58 4.53
CA PRO A 179 -31.75 -13.80 5.69
C PRO A 179 -31.17 -13.15 6.95
N LYS A 180 -32.01 -12.51 7.77
CA LYS A 180 -31.54 -11.79 8.97
C LYS A 180 -30.72 -12.65 9.92
N ASP A 181 -31.00 -13.94 10.01
CA ASP A 181 -30.25 -14.93 10.81
C ASP A 181 -28.84 -15.20 10.25
N GLN A 182 -28.63 -15.03 8.95
CA GLN A 182 -27.34 -15.24 8.26
C GLN A 182 -26.49 -13.96 8.09
N ARG A 183 -27.04 -12.78 8.42
CA ARG A 183 -26.26 -11.54 8.47
C ARG A 183 -25.26 -11.63 9.61
N THR A 184 -23.99 -11.53 9.27
CA THR A 184 -22.88 -11.57 10.21
C THR A 184 -22.14 -10.25 10.19
N THR A 185 -21.34 -9.98 11.22
CA THR A 185 -20.40 -8.84 11.21
C THR A 185 -19.49 -8.87 9.97
N LEU A 186 -19.20 -10.04 9.41
CA LEU A 186 -18.39 -10.16 8.19
C LEU A 186 -19.13 -9.65 6.95
N THR A 187 -20.41 -9.99 6.78
CA THR A 187 -21.24 -9.51 5.65
C THR A 187 -21.43 -8.00 5.70
N THR A 188 -21.68 -7.45 6.88
CA THR A 188 -21.80 -6.00 7.07
C THR A 188 -20.48 -5.29 6.76
N ASN A 189 -19.34 -5.84 7.21
CA ASN A 189 -18.02 -5.28 6.90
C ASN A 189 -17.67 -5.31 5.40
N ALA A 190 -18.08 -6.36 4.69
CA ALA A 190 -17.92 -6.44 3.24
C ALA A 190 -18.71 -5.33 2.53
N LEU A 191 -19.97 -5.11 2.92
CA LEU A 191 -20.82 -4.03 2.41
C LEU A 191 -20.21 -2.66 2.72
N MET A 192 -19.83 -2.40 3.97
CA MET A 192 -19.24 -1.13 4.41
C MET A 192 -17.98 -0.78 3.63
N THR A 193 -17.16 -1.79 3.30
CA THR A 193 -15.96 -1.61 2.48
C THR A 193 -16.32 -1.09 1.09
N ILE A 194 -17.42 -1.56 0.50
CA ILE A 194 -17.89 -1.15 -0.82
C ILE A 194 -18.44 0.26 -0.78
N LEU A 195 -19.27 0.56 0.23
CA LEU A 195 -19.77 1.92 0.45
C LEU A 195 -18.62 2.91 0.59
N ALA A 196 -17.53 2.53 1.27
CA ALA A 196 -16.34 3.36 1.37
C ALA A 196 -15.59 3.54 0.04
N GLN A 197 -15.49 2.49 -0.77
CA GLN A 197 -14.88 2.57 -2.11
C GLN A 197 -15.68 3.50 -3.03
N CYS A 198 -17.01 3.41 -2.98
CA CYS A 198 -17.97 4.17 -3.77
C CYS A 198 -18.31 5.55 -3.19
N ARG A 199 -17.74 5.93 -2.03
CA ARG A 199 -17.99 7.22 -1.34
C ARG A 199 -19.47 7.44 -0.99
N LYS A 200 -20.06 6.42 -0.36
CA LYS A 200 -21.47 6.39 0.08
C LYS A 200 -21.55 6.48 1.61
N GLY A 201 -21.05 7.58 2.14
CA GLY A 201 -20.93 7.82 3.58
C GLY A 201 -22.26 7.82 4.32
N ALA A 202 -23.30 8.42 3.73
CA ALA A 202 -24.64 8.45 4.32
C ALA A 202 -25.24 7.04 4.45
N GLN A 203 -25.10 6.22 3.41
CA GLN A 203 -25.54 4.82 3.45
C GLN A 203 -24.71 4.00 4.45
N ALA A 204 -23.41 4.25 4.55
CA ALA A 204 -22.57 3.56 5.53
C ALA A 204 -22.97 3.92 6.97
N LEU A 205 -23.32 5.18 7.23
CA LEU A 205 -23.85 5.61 8.52
C LEU A 205 -25.18 4.93 8.85
N GLN A 206 -26.10 4.88 7.88
CA GLN A 206 -27.38 4.18 8.03
C GLN A 206 -27.19 2.70 8.33
N VAL A 207 -26.36 1.99 7.56
CA VAL A 207 -26.07 0.57 7.79
C VAL A 207 -25.44 0.33 9.17
N LEU A 208 -24.60 1.26 9.65
CA LEU A 208 -24.04 1.17 11.00
C LEU A 208 -25.12 1.35 12.09
N GLN A 209 -26.03 2.31 11.91
CA GLN A 209 -27.15 2.56 12.83
C GLN A 209 -28.11 1.37 12.88
N ASP A 210 -28.51 0.85 11.71
CA ASP A 210 -29.36 -0.33 11.60
C ASP A 210 -28.70 -1.55 12.28
N PHE A 211 -27.37 -1.68 12.18
CA PHE A 211 -26.62 -2.78 12.79
C PHE A 211 -26.45 -2.62 14.32
N ASP A 212 -26.46 -1.39 14.84
CA ASP A 212 -26.50 -1.12 16.28
C ASP A 212 -27.90 -1.35 16.87
N ASP A 213 -28.96 -1.03 16.13
CA ASP A 213 -30.36 -1.20 16.56
C ASP A 213 -30.80 -2.67 16.57
N GLU A 214 -30.22 -3.51 15.69
CA GLU A 214 -30.47 -4.96 15.64
C GLU A 214 -29.82 -5.76 16.79
N VAL A 215 -29.18 -5.08 17.76
CA VAL A 215 -28.68 -5.72 18.99
C VAL A 215 -29.86 -6.07 19.89
N ASP A 216 -30.60 -7.09 19.48
CA ASP A 216 -31.68 -7.68 20.26
C ASP A 216 -31.10 -8.20 21.60
N VAL A 217 -31.79 -7.87 22.69
CA VAL A 217 -31.49 -8.35 24.05
C VAL A 217 -31.95 -9.80 24.16
N ASN A 218 -31.44 -10.67 23.28
CA ASN A 218 -31.68 -12.10 23.41
C ASN A 218 -31.06 -12.58 24.72
N LYS A 219 -31.90 -13.22 25.53
CA LYS A 219 -31.68 -13.58 26.94
C LYS A 219 -30.49 -14.52 27.18
N ASP A 220 -29.90 -15.07 26.11
CA ASP A 220 -28.85 -16.10 26.18
C ASP A 220 -27.42 -15.53 26.14
N GLY A 221 -27.26 -14.19 26.09
CA GLY A 221 -25.96 -13.55 26.27
C GLY A 221 -24.97 -13.73 25.10
N ASP A 222 -25.40 -14.25 23.95
CA ASP A 222 -24.54 -14.38 22.78
C ASP A 222 -24.39 -13.03 22.06
N HIS A 223 -23.33 -12.29 22.40
CA HIS A 223 -23.00 -10.95 21.89
C HIS A 223 -22.57 -10.90 20.40
N GLN A 224 -22.93 -11.89 19.59
CA GLN A 224 -22.39 -12.02 18.22
C GLN A 224 -22.84 -10.94 17.22
N ARG A 225 -23.86 -10.13 17.55
CA ARG A 225 -24.44 -9.13 16.62
C ARG A 225 -24.10 -7.67 16.94
N ARG A 226 -22.98 -7.40 17.61
CA ARG A 226 -22.50 -6.01 17.78
C ARG A 226 -21.58 -5.58 16.64
N PRO A 227 -21.59 -4.29 16.23
CA PRO A 227 -20.56 -3.77 15.35
C PRO A 227 -19.18 -3.94 15.97
N SER A 228 -18.31 -4.66 15.26
CA SER A 228 -16.92 -4.81 15.70
C SER A 228 -16.13 -3.53 15.45
N ARG A 229 -14.95 -3.41 16.08
CA ARG A 229 -13.94 -2.37 15.78
C ARG A 229 -13.70 -2.16 14.27
N VAL A 230 -13.70 -3.23 13.48
CA VAL A 230 -13.52 -3.17 12.02
C VAL A 230 -14.70 -2.47 11.33
N THR A 231 -15.91 -2.67 11.86
CA THR A 231 -17.16 -2.08 11.35
C THR A 231 -17.13 -0.57 11.51
N TYR A 232 -16.85 -0.09 12.73
CA TYR A 232 -16.66 1.34 13.00
C TYR A 232 -15.53 1.94 12.15
N GLN A 233 -14.37 1.27 12.06
CA GLN A 233 -13.25 1.76 11.26
C GLN A 233 -13.62 1.92 9.77
N THR A 234 -14.37 0.98 9.22
CA THR A 234 -14.79 1.00 7.81
C THR A 234 -15.87 2.05 7.57
N ALA A 235 -16.80 2.24 8.52
CA ALA A 235 -17.81 3.32 8.51
C ALA A 235 -17.15 4.71 8.46
N ILE A 236 -16.24 4.96 9.40
CA ILE A 236 -15.46 6.21 9.47
C ILE A 236 -14.70 6.43 8.16
N TYR A 237 -14.06 5.39 7.63
CA TYR A 237 -13.38 5.49 6.35
C TYR A 237 -14.33 5.87 5.19
N ALA A 238 -15.54 5.30 5.17
CA ALA A 238 -16.58 5.63 4.19
C ALA A 238 -17.01 7.10 4.27
N MET A 239 -17.32 7.57 5.48
CA MET A 239 -17.77 8.93 5.74
C MET A 239 -16.68 9.97 5.43
N VAL A 240 -15.43 9.74 5.87
CA VAL A 240 -14.29 10.60 5.52
C VAL A 240 -14.09 10.70 4.01
N ARG A 241 -14.22 9.59 3.28
CA ARG A 241 -14.11 9.59 1.80
C ARG A 241 -15.27 10.29 1.11
N SER A 242 -16.39 10.43 1.80
CA SER A 242 -17.63 11.06 1.33
C SER A 242 -17.77 12.50 1.82
N GLN A 243 -16.71 13.08 2.40
CA GLN A 243 -16.70 14.47 2.87
C GLN A 243 -17.64 14.72 4.07
N MET A 244 -17.93 13.68 4.85
CA MET A 244 -18.75 13.68 6.07
C MET A 244 -17.88 13.49 7.31
N GLU A 245 -16.85 14.34 7.49
CA GLU A 245 -15.87 14.16 8.56
C GLU A 245 -16.44 14.42 9.96
N LYS A 246 -17.49 15.24 10.08
CA LYS A 246 -18.12 15.56 11.37
C LYS A 246 -18.90 14.36 11.91
N GLU A 247 -19.73 13.77 11.07
CA GLU A 247 -20.50 12.56 11.37
C GLU A 247 -19.54 11.39 11.66
N ALA A 248 -18.43 11.31 10.92
CA ALA A 248 -17.38 10.33 11.19
C ALA A 248 -16.71 10.53 12.57
N PHE A 249 -16.56 11.77 13.02
CA PHE A 249 -16.06 12.08 14.36
C PHE A 249 -17.08 11.71 15.44
N GLU A 250 -18.36 12.03 15.25
CA GLU A 250 -19.45 11.67 16.16
C GLU A 250 -19.53 10.15 16.35
N VAL A 251 -19.40 9.38 15.26
CA VAL A 251 -19.34 7.90 15.34
C VAL A 251 -18.11 7.39 16.10
N LEU A 252 -16.95 8.06 15.97
CA LEU A 252 -15.77 7.68 16.75
C LEU A 252 -15.94 8.00 18.24
N GLU A 253 -16.53 9.15 18.55
CA GLU A 253 -16.83 9.58 19.91
C GLU A 253 -17.82 8.63 20.59
N ASP A 254 -18.92 8.30 19.92
CA ASP A 254 -19.89 7.30 20.38
C ASP A 254 -19.24 5.93 20.62
N PHE A 255 -18.38 5.47 19.70
CA PHE A 255 -17.64 4.22 19.87
C PHE A 255 -16.74 4.22 21.12
N VAL A 256 -16.02 5.32 21.39
CA VAL A 256 -15.19 5.48 22.58
C VAL A 256 -16.04 5.48 23.85
N GLN A 257 -17.18 6.16 23.84
CA GLN A 257 -18.10 6.22 24.98
C GLN A 257 -18.71 4.84 25.28
N LYS A 258 -19.21 4.14 24.25
CA LYS A 258 -19.76 2.78 24.35
C LYS A 258 -18.74 1.81 24.96
N GLU A 259 -17.50 1.79 24.47
CA GLU A 259 -16.45 0.91 25.01
C GLU A 259 -16.03 1.30 26.44
N SER A 260 -16.03 2.59 26.78
CA SER A 260 -15.70 3.06 28.14
C SER A 260 -16.78 2.67 29.16
N SER A 261 -18.05 2.59 28.73
CA SER A 261 -19.18 2.21 29.58
C SER A 261 -19.40 0.69 29.69
N SER A 262 -18.79 -0.10 28.81
CA SER A 262 -18.99 -1.55 28.77
C SER A 262 -18.41 -2.23 30.03
N PRO A 263 -19.20 -2.99 30.80
CA PRO A 263 -18.71 -3.72 31.98
C PRO A 263 -17.71 -4.82 31.60
N TYR A 264 -17.82 -5.32 30.38
CA TYR A 264 -16.82 -6.16 29.76
C TYR A 264 -15.80 -5.24 29.12
N LYS A 265 -14.59 -5.18 29.70
CA LYS A 265 -13.41 -4.57 29.05
C LYS A 265 -13.01 -5.43 27.84
N SER A 266 -13.90 -5.51 26.85
CA SER A 266 -13.54 -5.95 25.51
C SER A 266 -12.42 -5.03 25.06
N GLN A 267 -11.30 -5.60 24.62
CA GLN A 267 -10.13 -4.84 24.17
C GLN A 267 -10.38 -4.13 22.82
N GLN A 268 -11.62 -3.76 22.49
CA GLN A 268 -11.98 -3.09 21.23
C GLN A 268 -11.74 -1.58 21.32
N LEU A 269 -10.58 -1.17 21.85
CA LEU A 269 -10.16 0.23 21.77
C LEU A 269 -10.10 0.67 20.31
N PRO A 270 -10.50 1.93 19.99
CA PRO A 270 -10.33 2.47 18.66
C PRO A 270 -8.88 2.39 18.20
N THR A 271 -8.70 2.10 16.91
CA THR A 271 -7.36 2.00 16.34
C THR A 271 -6.79 3.38 16.03
N ASP A 272 -5.46 3.53 16.10
CA ASP A 272 -4.77 4.76 15.67
C ASP A 272 -5.16 5.18 14.25
N ALA A 273 -5.47 4.21 13.39
CA ALA A 273 -5.91 4.45 12.02
C ALA A 273 -7.22 5.24 11.96
N MET A 274 -8.16 5.04 12.89
CA MET A 274 -9.43 5.78 12.93
C MET A 274 -9.18 7.27 13.21
N PHE A 275 -8.38 7.55 14.25
CA PHE A 275 -7.97 8.90 14.60
C PHE A 275 -7.14 9.56 13.48
N ASP A 276 -6.18 8.85 12.90
CA ASP A 276 -5.33 9.36 11.81
C ASP A 276 -6.15 9.74 10.57
N MET A 277 -7.18 8.96 10.23
CA MET A 277 -8.08 9.26 9.10
C MET A 277 -8.84 10.56 9.31
N LEU A 278 -9.40 10.78 10.51
CA LEU A 278 -10.12 12.01 10.85
C LEU A 278 -9.19 13.20 10.93
N THR A 279 -8.05 13.07 11.62
CA THR A 279 -7.03 14.12 11.71
C THR A 279 -6.58 14.57 10.33
N ALA A 280 -6.26 13.63 9.43
CA ALA A 280 -5.88 13.97 8.05
C ALA A 280 -7.01 14.66 7.28
N ALA A 281 -8.27 14.27 7.51
CA ALA A 281 -9.42 14.85 6.82
C ALA A 281 -9.75 16.27 7.30
N PHE A 282 -9.73 16.50 8.62
CA PHE A 282 -9.89 17.84 9.20
C PHE A 282 -8.70 18.76 8.90
N HIS A 283 -7.47 18.21 8.88
CA HIS A 283 -6.27 18.94 8.48
C HIS A 283 -6.38 19.50 7.06
N LYS A 284 -6.85 18.68 6.12
CA LYS A 284 -7.09 19.11 4.73
C LYS A 284 -8.06 20.29 4.60
N ARG A 285 -8.96 20.48 5.58
CA ARG A 285 -9.92 21.59 5.64
C ARG A 285 -9.52 22.69 6.62
N SER A 286 -8.33 22.62 7.22
CA SER A 286 -7.87 23.52 8.27
C SER A 286 -8.83 23.63 9.46
N ASN A 287 -9.55 22.55 9.80
CA ASN A 287 -10.48 22.53 10.93
C ASN A 287 -9.77 22.10 12.22
N TRP A 288 -8.96 23.00 12.79
CA TRP A 288 -8.07 22.73 13.94
C TRP A 288 -8.81 22.38 15.23
N GLU A 289 -10.02 22.91 15.41
CA GLU A 289 -10.83 22.62 16.59
C GLU A 289 -11.18 21.13 16.66
N TYR A 290 -11.58 20.54 15.53
CA TYR A 290 -11.88 19.11 15.48
C TYR A 290 -10.62 18.24 15.57
N ILE A 291 -9.47 18.68 15.03
CA ILE A 291 -8.21 17.93 15.26
C ILE A 291 -7.87 17.90 16.75
N ARG A 292 -8.06 19.02 17.46
CA ARG A 292 -7.90 19.05 18.92
C ARG A 292 -8.85 18.08 19.61
N LYS A 293 -10.12 18.06 19.22
CA LYS A 293 -11.10 17.10 19.76
C LYS A 293 -10.71 15.65 19.48
N VAL A 294 -10.23 15.33 18.27
CA VAL A 294 -9.74 13.98 17.91
C VAL A 294 -8.53 13.58 18.78
N GLU A 295 -7.56 14.47 18.99
CA GLU A 295 -6.40 14.19 19.83
C GLU A 295 -6.78 14.08 21.32
N GLN A 296 -7.74 14.88 21.80
CA GLN A 296 -8.27 14.77 23.16
C GLN A 296 -9.01 13.44 23.36
N LEU A 297 -9.75 12.98 22.35
CA LEU A 297 -10.40 11.68 22.36
C LEU A 297 -9.40 10.52 22.33
N ARG A 298 -8.27 10.71 21.64
CA ARG A 298 -7.16 9.74 21.59
C ARG A 298 -6.40 9.64 22.93
N HIS A 299 -6.24 10.76 23.63
CA HIS A 299 -5.48 10.89 24.87
C HIS A 299 -6.34 11.60 25.94
N PRO A 300 -7.38 10.94 26.49
CA PRO A 300 -8.32 11.56 27.42
C PRO A 300 -7.66 12.08 28.70
N GLU A 301 -6.52 11.50 29.09
CA GLU A 301 -5.69 11.92 30.23
C GLU A 301 -4.95 13.24 30.01
N ARG A 302 -4.83 13.70 28.76
CA ARG A 302 -4.00 14.85 28.40
C ARG A 302 -4.88 16.04 28.04
N SER A 303 -4.70 17.16 28.75
CA SER A 303 -5.19 18.46 28.28
C SER A 303 -4.33 18.91 27.11
N ILE A 304 -4.92 18.99 25.92
CA ILE A 304 -4.22 19.38 24.68
C ILE A 304 -4.71 20.77 24.28
N GLU A 305 -3.81 21.75 24.35
CA GLU A 305 -4.11 23.11 23.89
C GLU A 305 -4.22 23.18 22.36
N LEU A 306 -5.05 24.09 21.85
CA LEU A 306 -5.20 24.28 20.40
C LEU A 306 -3.89 24.70 19.74
N SER A 307 -3.08 25.50 20.45
CA SER A 307 -1.74 25.91 20.05
C SER A 307 -0.83 24.70 19.81
N GLU A 308 -0.86 23.71 20.71
CA GLU A 308 -0.06 22.49 20.58
C GLU A 308 -0.43 21.67 19.34
N VAL A 309 -1.73 21.52 19.06
CA VAL A 309 -2.22 20.79 17.89
C VAL A 309 -1.87 21.52 16.60
N GLN A 310 -2.09 22.84 16.59
CA GLN A 310 -1.69 23.67 15.46
C GLN A 310 -0.19 23.54 15.21
N ASN A 311 0.64 23.53 16.26
CA ASN A 311 2.09 23.34 16.16
C ASN A 311 2.46 21.95 15.63
N LYS A 312 1.84 20.88 16.16
CA LYS A 312 2.08 19.49 15.75
C LYS A 312 1.79 19.26 14.27
N TYR A 313 0.83 20.00 13.71
CA TYR A 313 0.37 19.87 12.34
C TYR A 313 0.62 21.14 11.49
N ALA A 314 1.57 21.98 11.92
CA ALA A 314 1.86 23.32 11.41
C ALA A 314 2.47 23.35 10.00
N PHE A 315 2.04 22.51 9.05
CA PHE A 315 2.40 22.66 7.64
C PHE A 315 1.70 23.89 6.99
N GLN A 316 1.35 24.91 7.78
CA GLN A 316 0.37 25.97 7.51
C GLN A 316 0.94 27.19 6.78
N HIS A 317 2.22 27.16 6.37
CA HIS A 317 2.86 28.32 5.76
C HIS A 317 3.31 28.08 4.32
N TRP A 318 2.58 27.22 3.60
CA TRP A 318 2.80 27.02 2.17
C TRP A 318 1.92 27.91 1.30
N ASP A 319 1.09 28.78 1.89
CA ASP A 319 0.18 29.67 1.16
C ASP A 319 0.92 30.68 0.27
N LYS A 320 2.18 30.98 0.61
CA LYS A 320 3.07 31.82 -0.21
C LYS A 320 3.70 31.06 -1.39
N LEU A 321 3.62 29.74 -1.40
CA LEU A 321 4.20 28.91 -2.46
C LEU A 321 3.20 28.73 -3.60
N GLU A 322 3.72 28.73 -4.83
CA GLU A 322 2.92 28.43 -6.00
C GLU A 322 2.39 26.99 -5.93
N ARG A 323 1.07 26.84 -5.91
CA ARG A 323 0.42 25.52 -5.95
C ARG A 323 0.23 25.07 -7.40
N VAL A 324 0.82 23.93 -7.74
CA VAL A 324 0.70 23.33 -9.08
C VAL A 324 -0.13 22.05 -9.02
N GLY A 325 -1.06 21.88 -9.96
CA GLY A 325 -1.90 20.69 -10.10
C GLY A 325 -3.14 20.67 -9.19
N ILE A 326 -3.99 19.64 -9.35
CA ILE A 326 -5.27 19.49 -8.63
C ILE A 326 -5.32 18.13 -7.90
N GLY A 327 -5.91 18.12 -6.70
CA GLY A 327 -6.19 16.90 -5.95
C GLY A 327 -4.93 16.14 -5.53
N LYS A 328 -4.85 14.84 -5.84
CA LYS A 328 -3.71 13.98 -5.43
C LYS A 328 -2.40 14.29 -6.17
N LYS A 329 -2.47 15.09 -7.24
CA LYS A 329 -1.29 15.52 -8.01
C LYS A 329 -0.88 16.94 -7.64
N SER A 330 -1.55 17.59 -6.69
CA SER A 330 -1.18 18.95 -6.31
C SER A 330 0.04 18.94 -5.37
N TYR A 331 0.98 19.84 -5.62
CA TYR A 331 2.13 20.12 -4.77
C TYR A 331 2.42 21.62 -4.77
N PHE A 332 3.25 22.08 -3.84
CA PHE A 332 3.69 23.46 -3.72
C PHE A 332 5.13 23.58 -4.21
N VAL A 333 5.42 24.51 -5.10
CA VAL A 333 6.75 24.67 -5.70
C VAL A 333 7.68 25.32 -4.69
N LEU A 334 8.81 24.67 -4.40
CA LEU A 334 9.90 25.23 -3.59
C LEU A 334 10.97 25.92 -4.45
N GLY A 335 11.19 25.42 -5.65
CA GLY A 335 12.19 25.98 -6.56
C GLY A 335 12.38 25.09 -7.77
N GLN A 336 13.36 25.44 -8.58
CA GLN A 336 13.78 24.66 -9.75
C GLN A 336 15.29 24.44 -9.71
N VAL A 337 15.74 23.32 -10.26
CA VAL A 337 17.15 23.02 -10.41
C VAL A 337 17.47 22.63 -11.85
N SER A 338 18.52 23.23 -12.42
CA SER A 338 19.01 22.87 -13.75
C SER A 338 20.28 22.03 -13.63
N MET A 339 20.30 20.85 -14.23
CA MET A 339 21.44 19.94 -14.16
C MET A 339 22.07 19.71 -15.53
N PRO A 340 23.40 19.73 -15.65
CA PRO A 340 24.05 19.28 -16.88
C PRO A 340 23.80 17.76 -17.07
N GLN A 341 23.45 17.36 -18.28
CA GLN A 341 23.32 15.93 -18.62
C GLN A 341 24.69 15.35 -18.93
N SER A 342 25.08 14.29 -18.22
CA SER A 342 26.32 13.55 -18.47
C SER A 342 26.20 12.78 -19.79
N GLY A 343 26.82 13.24 -20.88
CA GLY A 343 26.93 12.42 -22.10
C GLY A 343 27.10 13.15 -23.43
N SER A 344 26.78 14.44 -23.53
CA SER A 344 27.06 15.23 -24.74
C SER A 344 26.96 16.72 -24.43
N ALA A 345 27.91 17.52 -24.93
CA ALA A 345 27.85 18.98 -24.86
C ALA A 345 26.61 19.57 -25.57
N SER A 346 25.91 18.78 -26.39
CA SER A 346 24.71 19.18 -27.14
C SER A 346 23.38 18.90 -26.44
N GLN A 347 23.37 18.21 -25.29
CA GLN A 347 22.12 17.91 -24.59
C GLN A 347 21.67 19.11 -23.76
N GLN A 348 20.40 19.49 -23.90
CA GLN A 348 19.80 20.52 -23.05
C GLN A 348 19.90 20.09 -21.58
N PRO A 349 20.14 21.04 -20.67
CA PRO A 349 20.20 20.74 -19.25
C PRO A 349 18.86 20.20 -18.77
N LEU A 350 18.91 19.22 -17.86
CA LEU A 350 17.74 18.65 -17.22
C LEU A 350 17.19 19.65 -16.21
N ASN A 351 16.04 20.25 -16.52
CA ASN A 351 15.35 21.18 -15.63
C ASN A 351 14.36 20.42 -14.75
N ILE A 352 14.53 20.50 -13.43
CA ILE A 352 13.74 19.77 -12.44
C ILE A 352 13.01 20.78 -11.55
N THR A 353 11.69 20.72 -11.50
CA THR A 353 10.90 21.41 -10.48
C THR A 353 10.88 20.60 -9.19
N ILE A 354 11.17 21.29 -8.07
CA ILE A 354 11.13 20.74 -6.73
C ILE A 354 9.81 21.15 -6.08
N GLY A 355 8.96 20.17 -5.80
CA GLY A 355 7.68 20.34 -5.12
C GLY A 355 7.72 19.82 -3.69
N VAL A 356 6.86 20.35 -2.82
CA VAL A 356 6.58 19.82 -1.49
C VAL A 356 5.10 19.51 -1.34
N LEU A 357 4.79 18.41 -0.65
CA LEU A 357 3.43 18.08 -0.23
C LEU A 357 3.44 17.34 1.11
N PRO A 358 2.33 17.32 1.86
CA PRO A 358 2.26 16.54 3.08
C PRO A 358 2.16 15.06 2.71
N HIS A 359 2.77 14.17 3.49
CA HIS A 359 2.50 12.75 3.32
C HIS A 359 1.02 12.46 3.65
N ARG A 360 0.48 11.34 3.16
CA ARG A 360 -0.90 10.90 3.47
C ARG A 360 -1.18 10.71 4.97
N ASN A 361 -0.11 10.43 5.72
CA ASN A 361 -0.07 10.42 7.18
C ASN A 361 1.10 11.33 7.58
N PRO A 362 0.85 12.64 7.71
CA PRO A 362 1.91 13.61 7.96
C PRO A 362 2.43 13.53 9.40
N GLY A 363 1.61 13.09 10.36
CA GLY A 363 2.06 12.87 11.74
C GLY A 363 3.13 11.77 11.84
N LYS A 364 2.98 10.68 11.09
CA LYS A 364 3.95 9.58 11.08
C LYS A 364 5.13 9.81 10.13
N ASN A 365 4.87 10.33 8.95
CA ASN A 365 5.86 10.35 7.86
C ASN A 365 6.21 11.75 7.34
N GLY A 366 5.75 12.82 8.02
CA GLY A 366 6.06 14.21 7.69
C GLY A 366 5.64 14.64 6.28
N ILE A 367 6.61 15.15 5.52
CA ILE A 367 6.44 15.74 4.20
C ILE A 367 7.13 14.92 3.11
N GLN A 368 6.76 15.18 1.86
CA GLN A 368 7.41 14.61 0.69
C GLN A 368 7.97 15.74 -0.17
N LEU A 369 9.23 15.62 -0.58
CA LEU A 369 9.77 16.40 -1.69
C LEU A 369 9.54 15.62 -2.97
N GLU A 370 8.81 16.18 -3.93
CA GLU A 370 8.64 15.63 -5.25
C GLU A 370 9.54 16.31 -6.27
N PHE A 371 10.03 15.52 -7.22
CA PHE A 371 10.91 15.99 -8.29
C PHE A 371 10.22 15.73 -9.62
N HIS A 372 10.09 16.77 -10.44
CA HIS A 372 9.40 16.73 -11.72
C HIS A 372 10.29 17.30 -12.83
N GLU A 373 10.49 16.55 -13.91
CA GLU A 373 11.18 17.03 -15.11
C GLU A 373 10.27 17.99 -15.88
N ASN A 374 10.81 19.17 -16.19
CA ASN A 374 10.17 20.18 -16.99
C ASN A 374 10.51 19.93 -18.47
N HIS A 375 9.51 19.58 -19.27
CA HIS A 375 9.69 19.51 -20.72
C HIS A 375 9.64 20.93 -21.29
N PRO A 376 10.57 21.31 -22.20
CA PRO A 376 10.44 22.56 -22.91
C PRO A 376 9.11 22.52 -23.64
N SER A 377 8.19 23.45 -23.30
CA SER A 377 6.88 23.50 -23.93
C SER A 377 7.10 23.58 -25.43
N SER A 378 6.64 22.57 -26.17
CA SER A 378 6.50 22.67 -27.62
C SER A 378 5.74 23.97 -27.87
N SER A 379 6.37 24.90 -28.58
CA SER A 379 6.09 26.34 -28.63
C SER A 379 4.73 26.76 -29.21
N ASN A 380 3.68 25.95 -29.05
CA ASN A 380 2.33 26.31 -29.41
C ASN A 380 1.73 27.17 -28.30
N GLU A 381 1.91 28.48 -28.44
CA GLU A 381 1.46 29.58 -27.56
C GLU A 381 -0.05 29.65 -27.30
N THR A 382 -0.86 28.73 -27.83
CA THR A 382 -2.32 28.78 -27.72
C THR A 382 -2.91 27.80 -26.68
N ALA A 383 -2.07 27.13 -25.88
CA ALA A 383 -2.55 26.25 -24.82
C ALA A 383 -3.04 27.07 -23.61
N SER A 384 -4.32 26.90 -23.29
CA SER A 384 -4.96 27.42 -22.08
C SER A 384 -4.17 27.08 -20.81
N ALA A 385 -4.48 27.75 -19.69
CA ALA A 385 -3.86 27.60 -18.36
C ALA A 385 -3.87 26.18 -17.73
N ALA A 386 -4.01 25.13 -18.54
CA ALA A 386 -3.77 23.75 -18.17
C ALA A 386 -2.30 23.57 -17.74
N SER A 387 -2.14 22.99 -16.55
CA SER A 387 -0.87 22.69 -15.88
C SER A 387 0.24 22.26 -16.86
N PRO A 388 1.47 22.83 -16.75
CA PRO A 388 2.60 22.43 -17.59
C PRO A 388 2.81 20.91 -17.51
N ASP A 389 3.11 20.29 -18.66
CA ASP A 389 3.37 18.86 -18.74
C ASP A 389 4.70 18.55 -18.04
N ARG A 390 4.58 17.98 -16.84
CA ARG A 390 5.69 17.71 -15.94
C ARG A 390 5.74 16.21 -15.65
N THR A 391 6.88 15.59 -15.92
CA THR A 391 7.06 14.16 -15.68
C THR A 391 7.65 13.92 -14.30
N LYS A 392 6.91 13.23 -13.44
CA LYS A 392 7.41 12.90 -12.09
C LYS A 392 8.62 11.98 -12.16
N LEU A 393 9.77 12.47 -11.68
CA LEU A 393 11.02 11.72 -11.59
C LEU A 393 11.08 10.84 -10.34
N GLY A 394 10.54 11.33 -9.23
CA GLY A 394 10.61 10.63 -7.95
C GLY A 394 10.16 11.48 -6.76
N PHE A 395 10.45 10.99 -5.56
CA PHE A 395 10.24 11.72 -4.31
C PHE A 395 11.19 11.28 -3.20
N LEU A 396 11.42 12.19 -2.24
CA LEU A 396 12.01 11.92 -0.93
C LEU A 396 10.91 11.99 0.14
N LEU A 397 10.91 11.04 1.06
CA LEU A 397 10.02 11.02 2.22
C LEU A 397 10.82 11.46 3.44
N MET A 398 10.29 12.43 4.19
CA MET A 398 11.03 13.07 5.28
C MET A 398 10.12 13.32 6.48
N GLN A 399 10.62 13.03 7.66
CA GLN A 399 9.99 13.40 8.92
C GLN A 399 10.79 14.55 9.54
N ASN A 400 10.13 15.65 9.84
CA ASN A 400 10.77 16.84 10.38
C ASN A 400 10.38 17.01 11.85
N SER A 401 11.34 17.41 12.68
CA SER A 401 11.16 17.63 14.11
C SER A 401 11.59 19.05 14.44
N ALA A 402 10.62 19.90 14.82
CA ALA A 402 10.91 21.26 15.27
C ALA A 402 11.66 21.24 16.61
N THR A 403 11.37 20.28 17.49
CA THR A 403 12.00 20.15 18.82
C THR A 403 13.48 19.85 18.69
N ASP A 404 13.85 18.96 17.78
CA ASP A 404 15.24 18.55 17.59
C ASP A 404 15.95 19.37 16.51
N ASN A 405 15.21 20.29 15.86
CA ASN A 405 15.67 21.04 14.70
C ASN A 405 16.26 20.12 13.60
N THR A 406 15.57 19.01 13.31
CA THR A 406 16.04 17.99 12.36
C THR A 406 15.08 17.78 11.19
N SER A 407 15.65 17.38 10.05
CA SER A 407 14.92 16.78 8.93
C SER A 407 15.46 15.37 8.71
N THR A 408 14.62 14.37 8.93
CA THR A 408 14.98 12.95 8.89
C THR A 408 14.48 12.33 7.60
N MET A 409 15.38 12.01 6.66
CA MET A 409 15.02 11.29 5.43
C MET A 409 14.65 9.84 5.74
N LEU A 410 13.39 9.47 5.56
CA LEU A 410 12.86 8.12 5.78
C LEU A 410 13.05 7.22 4.55
N GLY A 411 13.17 7.80 3.36
CA GLY A 411 13.46 7.04 2.16
C GLY A 411 13.29 7.82 0.87
N MET A 412 13.68 7.19 -0.23
CA MET A 412 13.63 7.77 -1.57
C MET A 412 12.99 6.80 -2.56
N PHE A 413 12.26 7.33 -3.54
CA PHE A 413 11.79 6.57 -4.70
C PHE A 413 12.09 7.34 -5.98
N LEU A 414 12.67 6.67 -6.97
CA LEU A 414 12.81 7.16 -8.34
C LEU A 414 12.06 6.24 -9.29
N THR A 415 11.44 6.83 -10.32
CA THR A 415 10.84 6.05 -11.40
C THR A 415 11.92 5.25 -12.14
N PRO A 416 11.59 4.08 -12.71
CA PRO A 416 12.57 3.28 -13.46
C PRO A 416 13.31 4.07 -14.54
N ALA A 417 12.62 4.96 -15.26
CA ALA A 417 13.19 5.80 -16.33
C ALA A 417 14.17 6.87 -15.83
N SER A 418 14.15 7.19 -14.54
CA SER A 418 15.03 8.19 -13.90
C SER A 418 16.25 7.55 -13.20
N ARG A 419 16.32 6.23 -13.10
CA ARG A 419 17.44 5.52 -12.44
C ARG A 419 18.70 5.56 -13.32
N GLY A 420 19.88 5.57 -12.69
CA GLY A 420 21.17 5.60 -13.39
C GLY A 420 21.59 6.97 -13.94
N LYS A 421 20.68 7.96 -14.01
CA LYS A 421 20.95 9.30 -14.55
C LYS A 421 21.57 10.29 -13.54
N GLY A 422 22.06 9.80 -12.38
CA GLY A 422 22.57 10.67 -11.31
C GLY A 422 21.50 11.47 -10.53
N ILE A 423 20.21 11.38 -10.91
CA ILE A 423 19.10 12.14 -10.31
C ILE A 423 18.99 11.91 -8.80
N SER A 424 19.28 10.71 -8.29
CA SER A 424 19.26 10.43 -6.85
C SER A 424 20.18 11.35 -6.05
N LYS A 425 21.41 11.56 -6.55
CA LYS A 425 22.40 12.43 -5.91
C LYS A 425 21.94 13.88 -5.93
N ALA A 426 21.35 14.34 -7.04
CA ALA A 426 20.81 15.68 -7.14
C ALA A 426 19.62 15.89 -6.18
N CYS A 427 18.67 14.96 -6.12
CA CYS A 427 17.55 15.03 -5.17
C CYS A 427 18.05 15.14 -3.73
N MET A 428 19.06 14.34 -3.35
CA MET A 428 19.66 14.41 -2.02
C MET A 428 20.40 15.72 -1.79
N ALA A 429 21.17 16.19 -2.77
CA ALA A 429 21.89 17.47 -2.68
C ALA A 429 20.92 18.66 -2.53
N VAL A 430 19.76 18.65 -3.20
CA VAL A 430 18.69 19.65 -3.00
C VAL A 430 18.20 19.62 -1.55
N TRP A 431 17.85 18.43 -1.03
CA TRP A 431 17.39 18.29 0.35
C TRP A 431 18.43 18.80 1.36
N LEU A 432 19.70 18.41 1.19
CA LEU A 432 20.79 18.83 2.05
C LEU A 432 21.04 20.33 1.95
N SER A 433 20.99 20.90 0.75
CA SER A 433 21.12 22.35 0.54
C SER A 433 20.03 23.12 1.28
N PHE A 434 18.77 22.68 1.20
CA PHE A 434 17.67 23.27 1.94
C PHE A 434 17.84 23.14 3.46
N CYS A 435 18.31 21.99 3.95
CA CYS A 435 18.62 21.82 5.37
C CYS A 435 19.70 22.80 5.85
N LEU A 436 20.81 22.93 5.11
CA LEU A 436 21.89 23.86 5.47
C LEU A 436 21.45 25.33 5.41
N GLN A 437 20.70 25.73 4.38
CA GLN A 437 20.15 27.09 4.26
C GLN A 437 19.18 27.44 5.39
N ALA A 438 18.41 26.47 5.86
CA ALA A 438 17.43 26.64 6.95
C ALA A 438 18.00 26.41 8.35
N ASN A 439 19.32 26.14 8.46
CA ASN A 439 19.97 25.70 9.70
C ASN A 439 19.23 24.53 10.37
N ILE A 440 18.86 23.52 9.59
CA ILE A 440 18.21 22.28 10.02
C ILE A 440 19.24 21.15 9.90
N ARG A 441 19.36 20.32 10.92
CA ARG A 441 20.28 19.17 10.89
C ARG A 441 19.69 18.02 10.06
N PRO A 442 20.30 17.62 8.93
CA PRO A 442 19.81 16.52 8.10
C PRO A 442 20.22 15.16 8.68
N LYS A 443 19.27 14.30 9.02
CA LYS A 443 19.50 12.92 9.45
C LYS A 443 18.76 11.94 8.54
N THR A 444 18.98 10.64 8.72
CA THR A 444 18.15 9.62 8.06
C THR A 444 17.48 8.72 9.08
N GLY A 445 16.32 8.16 8.71
CA GLY A 445 15.79 6.99 9.39
C GLY A 445 16.59 5.75 9.03
N ILE A 446 16.07 4.57 9.38
CA ILE A 446 16.69 3.28 9.03
C ILE A 446 16.67 3.08 7.51
N ILE A 447 17.85 3.03 6.88
CA ILE A 447 17.98 2.86 5.43
C ILE A 447 18.24 1.38 5.08
N ASN A 448 17.29 0.83 4.30
CA ASN A 448 17.35 -0.54 3.76
C ASN A 448 17.52 -0.58 2.24
N LYS A 449 18.11 0.47 1.65
CA LYS A 449 18.31 0.60 0.21
C LYS A 449 19.79 0.76 -0.11
N PRO A 450 20.46 -0.26 -0.69
CA PRO A 450 21.92 -0.26 -0.78
C PRO A 450 22.49 0.89 -1.60
N LEU A 451 21.84 1.25 -2.72
CA LEU A 451 22.26 2.38 -3.55
C LEU A 451 22.07 3.74 -2.85
N LEU A 452 21.08 3.84 -1.95
CA LEU A 452 20.88 5.05 -1.15
C LEU A 452 21.94 5.15 -0.05
N ALA A 453 22.22 4.04 0.65
CA ALA A 453 23.31 3.96 1.63
C ALA A 453 24.67 4.28 0.99
N LEU A 454 24.93 3.78 -0.22
CA LEU A 454 26.13 4.12 -1.00
C LEU A 454 26.26 5.62 -1.22
N ALA A 455 25.18 6.28 -1.66
CA ALA A 455 25.20 7.72 -1.88
C ALA A 455 25.44 8.48 -0.57
N LEU A 456 24.74 8.12 0.50
CA LEU A 456 24.90 8.74 1.82
C LEU A 456 26.34 8.64 2.33
N GLN A 457 26.90 7.43 2.41
CA GLN A 457 28.24 7.20 2.97
C GLN A 457 29.35 7.69 2.07
N HIS A 458 29.34 7.29 0.79
CA HIS A 458 30.49 7.49 -0.11
C HIS A 458 30.42 8.77 -0.93
N THR A 459 29.25 9.42 -1.01
CA THR A 459 29.13 10.73 -1.69
C THR A 459 28.99 11.87 -0.69
N PHE A 460 28.13 11.73 0.33
CA PHE A 460 27.83 12.84 1.25
C PHE A 460 28.49 12.70 2.63
N GLY A 461 29.35 11.69 2.85
CA GLY A 461 30.12 11.54 4.09
C GLY A 461 29.28 11.18 5.33
N PHE A 462 28.03 10.75 5.17
CA PHE A 462 27.18 10.35 6.27
C PHE A 462 27.75 9.12 6.99
N ARG A 463 27.63 9.10 8.31
CA ARG A 463 28.16 8.01 9.15
C ARG A 463 27.03 7.11 9.64
N PRO A 464 27.14 5.78 9.49
CA PRO A 464 26.13 4.86 10.02
C PRO A 464 26.14 4.86 11.56
N GLU A 465 24.98 4.74 12.17
CA GLU A 465 24.87 4.44 13.60
C GLU A 465 25.35 3.01 13.91
N LYS A 466 25.69 2.76 15.19
CA LYS A 466 26.17 1.44 15.66
C LYS A 466 25.14 0.34 15.39
N GLY A 467 25.63 -0.88 15.16
CA GLY A 467 24.77 -2.05 14.92
C GLY A 467 24.33 -2.23 13.47
N SER A 468 24.99 -1.56 12.52
CA SER A 468 24.75 -1.74 11.10
C SER A 468 25.23 -3.09 10.58
N ILE A 469 24.64 -3.51 9.47
CA ILE A 469 25.08 -4.70 8.72
C ILE A 469 25.81 -4.23 7.46
N ASP A 470 27.10 -4.57 7.36
CA ASP A 470 27.90 -4.20 6.21
C ASP A 470 27.71 -5.18 5.05
N ILE A 471 27.41 -4.63 3.88
CA ILE A 471 27.32 -5.35 2.61
C ILE A 471 28.24 -4.69 1.59
N GLU A 472 28.85 -5.50 0.72
CA GLU A 472 29.67 -5.00 -0.36
C GLU A 472 28.84 -4.84 -1.63
N LEU A 473 28.89 -3.66 -2.24
CA LEU A 473 28.32 -3.41 -3.56
C LEU A 473 29.34 -3.75 -4.64
N VAL A 474 28.99 -4.71 -5.49
CA VAL A 474 29.91 -5.23 -6.51
C VAL A 474 29.57 -4.63 -7.86
N SER A 475 30.58 -4.04 -8.50
CA SER A 475 30.43 -3.54 -9.87
C SER A 475 30.26 -4.72 -10.83
N PRO A 476 29.42 -4.62 -11.87
CA PRO A 476 29.20 -5.68 -12.84
C PRO A 476 30.49 -6.25 -13.45
N SER A 477 31.55 -5.44 -13.59
CA SER A 477 32.84 -5.89 -14.13
C SER A 477 33.64 -6.81 -13.19
N ALA A 478 33.27 -6.90 -11.91
CA ALA A 478 33.87 -7.84 -10.96
C ALA A 478 33.07 -9.14 -10.77
N VAL A 479 31.92 -9.27 -11.43
CA VAL A 479 31.08 -10.46 -11.30
C VAL A 479 31.58 -11.53 -12.28
N PRO A 480 31.81 -12.77 -11.81
CA PRO A 480 32.15 -13.89 -12.70
C PRO A 480 31.17 -14.00 -13.87
N GLU A 481 31.68 -14.25 -15.07
CA GLU A 481 30.88 -14.28 -16.30
C GLU A 481 29.74 -15.30 -16.23
N SER A 482 29.99 -16.49 -15.66
CA SER A 482 28.99 -17.52 -15.43
C SER A 482 27.78 -17.04 -14.60
N GLN A 483 28.01 -16.22 -13.57
CA GLN A 483 26.93 -15.67 -12.76
C GLN A 483 26.19 -14.54 -13.48
N ARG A 484 26.89 -13.75 -14.31
CA ARG A 484 26.27 -12.72 -15.15
C ARG A 484 25.30 -13.34 -16.15
N GLU A 485 25.71 -14.42 -16.83
CA GLU A 485 24.86 -15.15 -17.78
C GLU A 485 23.62 -15.75 -17.11
N GLN A 486 23.78 -16.36 -15.92
CA GLN A 486 22.66 -16.91 -15.16
C GLN A 486 21.65 -15.84 -14.71
N ALA A 487 22.14 -14.67 -14.26
CA ALA A 487 21.27 -13.57 -13.88
C ALA A 487 20.54 -12.97 -15.08
N GLN A 488 21.21 -12.85 -16.24
CA GLN A 488 20.58 -12.39 -17.48
C GLN A 488 19.50 -13.37 -17.97
N ALA A 489 19.73 -14.67 -17.87
CA ALA A 489 18.75 -15.69 -18.27
C ALA A 489 17.50 -15.71 -17.39
N SER A 490 17.60 -15.28 -16.13
CA SER A 490 16.48 -15.30 -15.17
C SER A 490 15.75 -13.95 -15.02
N SER A 491 16.39 -12.84 -15.41
CA SER A 491 15.78 -11.52 -15.25
C SER A 491 14.86 -11.17 -16.44
N SER A 492 13.62 -10.78 -16.15
CA SER A 492 12.71 -10.17 -17.14
C SER A 492 12.90 -8.66 -17.28
N SER A 493 13.82 -8.06 -16.52
CA SER A 493 14.10 -6.63 -16.48
C SER A 493 15.23 -6.27 -17.44
N SER A 494 15.07 -5.20 -18.22
CA SER A 494 16.13 -4.68 -19.08
C SER A 494 17.29 -4.03 -18.32
N ALA A 495 17.07 -3.64 -17.05
CA ALA A 495 18.10 -3.03 -16.23
C ALA A 495 19.03 -4.10 -15.62
N PRO A 496 20.35 -3.87 -15.61
CA PRO A 496 21.29 -4.80 -14.98
C PRO A 496 21.00 -4.93 -13.47
N PRO A 497 21.18 -6.13 -12.88
CA PRO A 497 20.96 -6.33 -11.47
C PRO A 497 22.01 -5.61 -10.61
N LEU A 498 21.60 -5.25 -9.40
CA LEU A 498 22.46 -4.75 -8.34
C LEU A 498 23.13 -5.93 -7.66
N TRP A 499 24.43 -6.08 -7.88
CA TRP A 499 25.20 -7.15 -7.26
C TRP A 499 25.63 -6.77 -5.85
N ILE A 500 25.32 -7.65 -4.90
CA ILE A 500 25.73 -7.50 -3.51
C ILE A 500 26.45 -8.76 -3.03
N TYR A 501 27.39 -8.56 -2.12
CA TYR A 501 28.09 -9.63 -1.41
C TYR A 501 28.08 -9.37 0.09
N ALA A 502 28.00 -10.45 0.87
CA ALA A 502 28.22 -10.43 2.31
C ALA A 502 28.89 -11.74 2.72
N ASN A 503 29.67 -11.72 3.79
CA ASN A 503 30.40 -12.90 4.29
C ASN A 503 29.50 -14.08 4.67
N SER A 504 28.20 -13.85 4.89
CA SER A 504 27.22 -14.89 5.18
C SER A 504 25.92 -14.62 4.43
N ARG A 505 25.39 -15.66 3.77
CA ARG A 505 24.08 -15.61 3.12
C ARG A 505 22.96 -15.30 4.12
N LYS A 506 23.08 -15.79 5.36
CA LYS A 506 22.12 -15.49 6.45
C LYS A 506 22.05 -13.99 6.75
N THR A 507 23.15 -13.25 6.56
CA THR A 507 23.19 -11.80 6.71
C THR A 507 22.35 -11.10 5.63
N ILE A 508 22.38 -11.61 4.40
CA ILE A 508 21.60 -11.04 3.30
C ILE A 508 20.12 -11.37 3.49
N GLU A 509 19.81 -12.62 3.84
CA GLU A 509 18.44 -13.07 4.13
C GLU A 509 17.86 -12.37 5.37
N SER A 510 18.71 -12.01 6.34
CA SER A 510 18.27 -11.21 7.47
C SER A 510 17.98 -9.78 7.06
N VAL A 511 18.76 -9.17 6.13
CA VAL A 511 18.60 -7.77 5.68
C VAL A 511 17.45 -7.59 4.69
N PHE A 512 17.36 -8.45 3.67
CA PHE A 512 16.43 -8.32 2.54
C PHE A 512 15.42 -9.45 2.54
N SER A 513 14.14 -9.10 2.41
CA SER A 513 13.11 -10.08 2.11
C SER A 513 13.24 -10.59 0.67
N ALA A 514 12.65 -11.76 0.36
CA ALA A 514 12.58 -12.24 -1.02
C ALA A 514 11.94 -11.21 -1.97
N TRP A 515 10.97 -10.43 -1.45
CA TRP A 515 10.33 -9.35 -2.17
C TRP A 515 11.29 -8.18 -2.45
N ASP A 516 12.15 -7.81 -1.50
CA ASP A 516 13.17 -6.77 -1.70
C ASP A 516 14.17 -7.18 -2.77
N ILE A 517 14.64 -8.44 -2.72
CA ILE A 517 15.58 -8.99 -3.70
C ILE A 517 14.98 -8.87 -5.11
N GLN A 518 13.73 -9.30 -5.27
CA GLN A 518 13.03 -9.24 -6.55
C GLN A 518 12.78 -7.79 -7.02
N ASN A 519 12.23 -6.93 -6.15
CA ASN A 519 11.81 -5.58 -6.56
C ASN A 519 12.94 -4.58 -6.72
N GLN A 520 14.04 -4.79 -6.02
CA GLN A 520 15.24 -3.96 -6.14
C GLN A 520 16.21 -4.52 -7.19
N ASN A 521 15.84 -5.61 -7.89
CA ASN A 521 16.66 -6.31 -8.88
C ASN A 521 18.05 -6.65 -8.30
N ILE A 522 18.06 -7.21 -7.08
CA ILE A 522 19.30 -7.55 -6.37
C ILE A 522 19.73 -8.96 -6.77
N SER A 523 21.01 -9.12 -7.09
CA SER A 523 21.65 -10.41 -7.26
C SER A 523 22.72 -10.59 -6.20
N VAL A 524 22.71 -11.76 -5.57
CA VAL A 524 23.56 -12.07 -4.42
C VAL A 524 24.71 -12.96 -4.89
N LEU A 525 25.94 -12.50 -4.68
CA LEU A 525 27.13 -13.30 -4.96
C LEU A 525 27.33 -14.35 -3.87
N THR A 526 27.66 -15.57 -4.30
CA THR A 526 28.02 -16.68 -3.41
C THR A 526 29.48 -16.65 -2.98
N GLU A 527 30.33 -15.99 -3.76
CA GLU A 527 31.78 -15.92 -3.56
C GLU A 527 32.24 -14.46 -3.40
N PRO A 528 33.29 -14.21 -2.59
CA PRO A 528 33.83 -12.88 -2.42
C PRO A 528 34.37 -12.32 -3.74
N PRO A 529 34.12 -11.03 -4.04
CA PRO A 529 34.69 -10.40 -5.23
C PRO A 529 36.22 -10.36 -5.14
N GLN A 530 36.92 -10.69 -6.23
CA GLN A 530 38.39 -10.76 -6.29
C GLN A 530 39.09 -9.39 -6.34
N ARG A 531 38.57 -8.39 -5.63
CA ARG A 531 39.10 -7.01 -5.64
C ARG A 531 39.94 -6.67 -4.40
N PRO A 532 40.96 -5.82 -4.55
CA PRO A 532 41.68 -5.23 -3.42
C PRO A 532 40.71 -4.54 -2.47
N LEU A 533 40.95 -4.68 -1.16
CA LEU A 533 40.10 -4.14 -0.09
C LEU A 533 39.80 -2.63 -0.25
N GLU A 534 40.79 -1.85 -0.71
CA GLU A 534 40.68 -0.40 -0.90
C GLU A 534 39.67 0.01 -1.98
N SER A 535 39.40 -0.87 -2.93
CA SER A 535 38.45 -0.61 -4.03
C SER A 535 37.02 -1.04 -3.71
N ARG A 536 36.81 -1.67 -2.55
CA ARG A 536 35.51 -2.21 -2.16
C ARG A 536 34.57 -1.09 -1.74
N ARG A 537 33.32 -1.19 -2.20
CA ARG A 537 32.25 -0.26 -1.83
C ARG A 537 31.39 -0.92 -0.77
N ILE A 538 31.88 -0.90 0.47
CA ILE A 538 31.15 -1.41 1.62
C ILE A 538 30.13 -0.37 2.05
N VAL A 539 28.88 -0.78 2.21
CA VAL A 539 27.79 0.06 2.70
C VAL A 539 27.10 -0.58 3.88
N SER A 540 26.71 0.26 4.83
CA SER A 540 26.09 -0.14 6.07
C SER A 540 24.57 -0.10 5.93
N MET A 541 23.90 -1.18 6.31
CA MET A 541 22.46 -1.38 6.13
C MET A 541 21.76 -1.52 7.48
N ARG A 542 20.43 -1.35 7.49
CA ARG A 542 19.60 -1.43 8.70
C ARG A 542 20.02 -0.48 9.81
N THR A 543 20.54 0.67 9.40
CA THR A 543 21.02 1.69 10.31
C THR A 543 20.51 3.05 9.88
N ALA A 544 20.38 3.96 10.84
CA ALA A 544 20.24 5.37 10.59
C ALA A 544 21.61 5.98 10.28
N PHE A 545 21.61 7.11 9.59
CA PHE A 545 22.81 7.83 9.22
C PHE A 545 22.83 9.23 9.85
N GLU A 546 23.92 9.50 10.55
CA GLU A 546 24.27 10.78 11.15
C GLU A 546 24.93 11.69 10.09
N THR A 547 24.60 12.98 10.16
CA THR A 547 25.26 14.03 9.35
C THR A 547 26.77 13.98 9.57
N PRO A 548 27.61 14.23 8.55
CA PRO A 548 29.05 14.45 8.79
C PRO A 548 29.29 15.63 9.73
N ASP A 549 30.35 15.55 10.53
CA ASP A 549 30.76 16.64 11.44
C ASP A 549 31.24 17.88 10.67
N ASP A 550 31.86 17.67 9.50
CA ASP A 550 32.37 18.73 8.64
C ASP A 550 31.29 19.18 7.64
N LEU A 551 30.53 20.21 8.04
CA LEU A 551 29.48 20.79 7.21
C LEU A 551 30.02 21.59 6.02
N GLU A 552 31.26 22.07 6.09
CA GLU A 552 31.88 22.78 4.97
C GLU A 552 32.23 21.83 3.84
N GLU A 553 32.79 20.66 4.15
CA GLU A 553 33.07 19.60 3.19
C GLU A 553 31.78 19.05 2.58
N LEU A 554 30.72 18.93 3.39
CA LEU A 554 29.39 18.58 2.89
C LEU A 554 28.88 19.64 1.91
N GLN A 555 29.00 20.93 2.24
CA GLN A 555 28.60 22.03 1.35
C GLN A 555 29.39 22.03 0.04
N LYS A 556 30.72 21.80 0.08
CA LYS A 556 31.54 21.66 -1.14
C LYS A 556 31.07 20.49 -2.01
N THR A 557 30.71 19.38 -1.38
CA THR A 557 30.17 18.21 -2.09
C THR A 557 28.82 18.52 -2.74
N ILE A 558 27.94 19.24 -2.03
CA ILE A 558 26.67 19.72 -2.58
C ILE A 558 26.93 20.65 -3.77
N ASP A 559 27.82 21.63 -3.63
CA ASP A 559 28.15 22.60 -4.69
C ASP A 559 28.77 21.91 -5.92
N LYS A 560 29.50 20.80 -5.74
CA LYS A 560 30.03 19.99 -6.85
C LYS A 560 28.94 19.26 -7.63
N ILE A 561 27.87 18.82 -6.95
CA ILE A 561 26.74 18.11 -7.57
C ILE A 561 25.73 19.10 -8.15
N LEU A 562 25.47 20.18 -7.41
CA LEU A 562 24.54 21.26 -7.68
C LEU A 562 25.28 22.60 -7.53
N PRO A 563 25.94 23.10 -8.59
CA PRO A 563 26.57 24.42 -8.55
C PRO A 563 25.58 25.47 -8.04
N LYS A 564 25.98 26.40 -7.17
CA LYS A 564 25.05 27.35 -6.49
C LYS A 564 24.08 28.07 -7.43
N ALA A 565 24.53 28.41 -8.64
CA ALA A 565 23.70 29.05 -9.67
C ALA A 565 22.57 28.15 -10.23
N SER A 566 22.55 26.86 -9.87
CA SER A 566 21.65 25.87 -10.44
C SER A 566 20.30 25.81 -9.74
N ILE A 567 20.18 26.24 -8.47
CA ILE A 567 18.92 26.21 -7.72
C ILE A 567 18.31 27.61 -7.75
N SER A 568 17.25 27.78 -8.53
CA SER A 568 16.42 28.98 -8.50
C SER A 568 15.29 28.77 -7.49
N SER A 569 15.48 29.29 -6.27
CA SER A 569 14.47 29.36 -5.23
C SER A 569 14.29 30.82 -4.82
N HIS A 570 13.05 31.29 -4.72
CA HIS A 570 12.75 32.61 -4.15
C HIS A 570 12.68 32.58 -2.61
N LEU A 571 12.83 31.39 -2.00
CA LEU A 571 12.70 31.20 -0.57
C LEU A 571 14.03 31.47 0.13
N GLU A 572 13.97 32.29 1.17
CA GLU A 572 15.09 32.48 2.10
C GLU A 572 15.19 31.30 3.08
N GLY A 573 16.31 31.20 3.80
CA GLY A 573 16.53 30.15 4.80
C GLY A 573 15.40 30.06 5.84
N GLN A 574 14.83 31.20 6.25
CA GLN A 574 13.69 31.25 7.17
C GLN A 574 12.41 30.67 6.54
N ASP A 575 12.15 30.91 5.26
CA ASP A 575 10.98 30.37 4.59
C ASP A 575 11.11 28.85 4.39
N ILE A 576 12.30 28.37 4.02
CA ILE A 576 12.59 26.93 3.96
C ILE A 576 12.41 26.30 5.34
N ARG A 577 12.89 26.96 6.40
CA ARG A 577 12.73 26.53 7.79
C ARG A 577 11.26 26.39 8.17
N ARG A 578 10.43 27.39 7.86
CA ARG A 578 8.98 27.35 8.07
C ARG A 578 8.31 26.24 7.27
N VAL A 579 8.72 26.00 6.02
CA VAL A 579 8.19 24.91 5.18
C VAL A 579 8.47 23.54 5.82
N TYR A 580 9.68 23.34 6.36
CA TYR A 580 10.11 22.06 6.89
C TYR A 580 9.59 21.80 8.31
N LEU A 581 9.77 22.77 9.21
CA LEU A 581 9.51 22.59 10.65
C LEU A 581 8.13 23.11 11.07
N GLY A 582 7.43 23.82 10.19
CA GLY A 582 6.10 24.36 10.43
C GLY A 582 6.04 25.62 11.30
N LYS A 583 7.09 25.92 12.09
CA LYS A 583 7.23 27.17 12.86
C LYS A 583 8.68 27.57 13.17
N GLU A 584 8.86 28.87 13.36
CA GLU A 584 9.64 29.45 14.47
C GLU A 584 8.66 29.91 15.55
#